data_AF-A0A453LTH6-F1
#
_entry.id   AF-A0A453LTH6-F1
#
_cell.length_a   1.000
_cell.length_b   1.000
_cell.length_c   1.000
_cell.angle_alpha   90.00
_cell.angle_beta   90.00
_cell.angle_gamma   90.00
#
_symmetry.space_group_name_H-M   'P 1'
#
loop_
_entity.id
_entity.type
_entity.pdbx_description
1 polymer ?
#
loop_
_entity_poly.entity_id
_entity_poly.type
_entity_poly.pdbx_seq_one_letter_code
_entity_poly.pdbx_strand_id
1 'polypeptide(L)' 'MLPLTLDLVNQVSISNPFDNPIAKRLYDDWLVQPGSDNAKRYLHTQYHPVVKSVTSQLQNW' A
#
# COMPACT_ATOMS: atom_id res chain seq x y z
N MET A 1 22.02 22.65 -3.98
CA MET A 1 21.46 21.73 -2.97
C MET A 1 20.90 20.50 -3.68
N LEU A 2 21.77 19.58 -4.12
CA LEU A 2 21.40 18.41 -4.94
C LEU A 2 22.13 17.07 -4.62
N PRO A 3 23.01 16.91 -3.60
CA PRO A 3 23.66 15.60 -3.38
C PRO A 3 22.92 14.65 -2.42
N LEU A 4 22.07 15.15 -1.51
CA LEU A 4 21.50 14.33 -0.42
C LEU A 4 20.34 13.41 -0.87
N THR A 5 19.61 13.77 -1.91
CA THR A 5 18.45 12.99 -2.37
C THR A 5 18.84 11.75 -3.18
N LEU A 6 19.99 11.77 -3.86
CA LEU A 6 20.46 10.64 -4.67
C LEU A 6 21.06 9.53 -3.79
N ASP A 7 21.70 9.91 -2.68
CA ASP A 7 22.32 8.97 -1.74
C ASP A 7 21.27 8.14 -0.97
N LEU A 8 20.15 8.75 -0.56
CA LEU A 8 19.05 8.04 0.12
C LEU A 8 18.41 6.95 -0.76
N VAL A 9 18.26 7.18 -2.05
CA VAL A 9 17.67 6.19 -2.99
C VAL A 9 18.63 5.03 -3.22
N ASN A 10 19.94 5.29 -3.23
CA ASN A 10 20.97 4.26 -3.42
C ASN A 10 21.25 3.44 -2.15
N GLN A 11 20.92 3.97 -0.97
CA GLN A 11 21.03 3.25 0.30
C GLN A 11 19.87 2.27 0.55
N VAL A 12 18.79 2.38 -0.20
CA VAL A 12 17.69 1.40 -0.16
C VAL A 12 18.03 0.27 -1.12
N SER A 13 18.38 -0.90 -0.58
CA SER A 13 18.43 -2.12 -1.38
C SER A 13 17.07 -2.33 -2.05
N ILE A 14 17.03 -2.24 -3.38
CA ILE A 14 15.83 -2.52 -4.17
C ILE A 14 15.62 -4.03 -4.09
N SER A 15 14.89 -4.45 -3.06
CA SER A 15 14.47 -5.84 -2.88
C SER A 15 13.04 -5.98 -3.39
N ASN A 16 12.74 -7.09 -4.07
CA ASN A 16 11.38 -7.39 -4.43
C ASN A 16 10.59 -7.73 -3.16
N PRO A 17 9.47 -7.05 -2.85
CA PRO A 17 8.65 -7.36 -1.69
C PRO A 17 8.17 -8.83 -1.63
N PHE A 18 8.05 -9.48 -2.78
CA PHE A 18 7.68 -10.91 -2.88
C PHE A 18 8.79 -11.87 -2.44
N ASP A 19 10.04 -11.40 -2.36
CA ASP A 19 11.17 -12.20 -1.87
C ASP A 19 11.23 -12.25 -0.34
N ASN A 20 10.37 -11.49 0.36
CA ASN A 20 10.29 -11.54 1.82
C ASN A 20 9.75 -12.92 2.27
N PRO A 21 10.55 -13.73 2.99
CA PRO A 21 10.16 -15.09 3.37
C PRO A 21 8.93 -15.14 4.28
N ILE A 22 8.71 -14.10 5.10
CA ILE A 22 7.54 -13.99 5.96
C ILE A 22 6.29 -13.74 5.13
N ALA A 23 6.37 -12.82 4.16
CA ALA A 23 5.26 -12.54 3.26
C ALA A 23 4.93 -13.78 2.42
N LYS A 24 5.94 -14.45 1.88
CA LYS A 24 5.76 -15.68 1.10
C LYS A 24 5.02 -16.75 1.91
N ARG A 25 5.48 -17.03 3.14
CA ARG A 25 4.82 -18.01 4.01
C ARG A 25 3.38 -17.64 4.33
N LEU A 26 3.08 -16.36 4.56
CA LEU A 26 1.71 -15.90 4.79
C LEU A 26 0.79 -16.17 3.58
N TYR A 27 1.30 -15.96 2.37
CA TYR A 27 0.56 -16.29 1.15
C TYR A 27 0.42 -17.79 0.96
N ASP A 28 1.50 -18.57 1.08
CA ASP A 28 1.47 -20.02 0.90
C ASP A 28 0.52 -20.71 1.91
N ASP A 29 0.55 -20.29 3.19
CA ASP A 29 -0.19 -20.95 4.27
C ASP A 29 -1.66 -20.49 4.39
N TRP A 30 -1.98 -19.22 4.08
CA TRP A 30 -3.31 -18.63 4.40
C TRP A 30 -3.97 -17.87 3.24
N LEU A 31 -3.22 -17.02 2.55
CA LEU A 31 -3.80 -16.08 1.58
C LEU A 31 -3.82 -16.61 0.14
N VAL A 32 -3.19 -17.76 -0.12
CA VAL A 32 -3.03 -18.44 -1.42
C VAL A 32 -2.22 -17.64 -2.43
N GLN A 33 -2.76 -16.51 -2.89
CA GLN A 33 -2.12 -15.65 -3.89
C GLN A 33 -2.58 -14.20 -3.71
N PRO A 34 -1.81 -13.22 -4.22
CA PRO A 34 -2.26 -11.83 -4.28
C PRO A 34 -3.61 -11.72 -5.00
N GLY A 35 -4.55 -11.01 -4.37
CA GLY A 35 -5.90 -10.79 -4.92
C GLY A 35 -6.88 -11.96 -4.85
N SER A 36 -6.52 -13.08 -4.19
CA SER A 36 -7.47 -14.14 -3.83
C SER A 36 -8.62 -13.60 -2.97
N ASP A 37 -9.68 -14.39 -2.82
CA ASP A 37 -10.80 -14.01 -1.94
C ASP A 37 -10.37 -13.88 -0.48
N ASN A 38 -9.45 -14.73 0.00
CA ASN A 38 -8.86 -14.60 1.33
C ASN A 38 -8.03 -13.31 1.44
N ALA A 39 -7.19 -13.00 0.46
CA ALA A 39 -6.40 -11.78 0.45
C ALA A 39 -7.32 -10.54 0.48
N LYS A 40 -8.35 -10.50 -0.37
CA LYS A 40 -9.34 -9.42 -0.41
C LYS A 40 -10.09 -9.29 0.92
N ARG A 41 -10.51 -10.40 1.49
CA ARG A 41 -11.29 -10.42 2.74
C ARG A 41 -10.51 -9.90 3.95
N TYR A 42 -9.22 -10.26 4.04
CA TYR A 42 -8.43 -9.98 5.25
C TYR A 42 -7.49 -8.77 5.12
N LEU A 43 -7.04 -8.43 3.91
CA LEU A 43 -6.06 -7.34 3.71
C LEU A 43 -6.65 -6.11 3.02
N HIS A 44 -7.74 -6.24 2.25
CA HIS A 44 -8.28 -5.12 1.50
C HIS A 44 -9.43 -4.44 2.25
N THR A 45 -9.55 -3.13 2.03
CA THR A 45 -10.68 -2.33 2.49
C THR A 45 -11.32 -1.62 1.29
N GLN A 46 -12.48 -1.04 1.52
CA GLN A 46 -13.21 -0.27 0.51
C GLN A 46 -13.20 1.21 0.86
N TYR A 47 -13.00 2.03 -0.17
CA TYR A 47 -13.17 3.46 -0.05
C TYR A 47 -14.63 3.78 0.25
N HIS A 48 -14.83 4.61 1.26
CA HIS A 48 -16.12 5.20 1.55
C HIS A 48 -16.13 6.63 1.00
N PRO A 49 -17.11 7.01 0.16
CA PRO A 49 -17.18 8.36 -0.35
C PRO A 49 -17.34 9.35 0.80
N VAL A 50 -16.49 10.36 0.84
CA VAL A 50 -16.64 11.47 1.80
C VAL A 50 -17.81 12.33 1.30
N VAL A 51 -18.97 12.19 1.94
CA VAL A 51 -20.12 13.06 1.68
C VAL A 51 -19.83 14.42 2.32
N LYS A 52 -19.25 15.33 1.55
CA LYS A 52 -19.09 16.73 1.97
C LYS A 52 -20.46 17.41 1.97
N SER A 53 -20.80 18.12 3.04
CA SER A 53 -21.97 19.01 3.01
C SER A 53 -21.77 20.11 1.96
N VAL A 54 -22.87 20.67 1.45
CA VAL A 54 -22.84 21.77 0.47
C VAL A 54 -21.94 22.92 0.94
N THR A 55 -21.95 23.23 2.24
CA THR A 55 -21.10 24.25 2.86
C THR A 55 -19.61 23.91 2.78
N SER A 56 -19.23 22.63 2.90
CA SER A 56 -17.83 22.18 2.79
C SER A 56 -17.31 22.19 1.34
N GLN A 57 -18.20 22.21 0.34
CA GLN A 57 -17.81 22.35 -1.07
C GLN A 57 -17.55 23.82 -1.46
N LEU A 58 -18.24 24.78 -0.82
CA LEU A 58 -18.09 26.22 -1.04
C LEU A 58 -16.81 26.82 -0.42
N GLN A 59 -16.19 26.12 0.54
CA GLN A 59 -14.97 26.57 1.24
C GLN A 59 -13.67 25.97 0.68
N ASN A 60 -13.71 25.28 -0.46
CA ASN A 60 -12.47 24.92 -1.16
C ASN A 60 -11.88 26.20 -1.76
N TRP A 61 -10.82 26.72 -1.14
CA TRP A 61 -9.98 27.80 -1.65
C TRP A 61 -8.94 27.23 -2.61
#